data_AF-A0A0Q7WP35-F1
#
_entry.id   AF-A0A0Q7WP35-F1
#
_cell.length_a   1.000
_cell.length_b   1.000
_cell.length_c   1.000
_cell.angle_alpha   90.00
_cell.angle_beta   90.00
_cell.angle_gamma   90.00
#
_symmetry.space_group_name_H-M   'P 1'
#
loop_
_entity.id
_entity.type
_entity.pdbx_description
1 polymer ?
#
loop_
_entity_poly.entity_id
_entity_poly.type
_entity_poly.pdbx_seq_one_letter_code
_entity_poly.pdbx_strand_id
1 'polypeptide(L)'
;MATFDTLGYVFNWLLLIFFGGQAVIFVGLVLWMVWTDGIKPRLIPVDDIASVADDIIARYPDPELEAFARHERAWYDSDGAEQTYWYRVRKAVRRRLEGR
;
A
#
# COMPACT_ATOMS: atom_id res chain seq x y z
N MET A 1 -43.17 21.21 -26.20
CA MET A 1 -42.13 20.26 -26.65
C MET A 1 -40.75 20.67 -26.18
N ALA A 2 -40.27 21.89 -26.47
CA ALA A 2 -38.92 22.34 -26.11
C ALA A 2 -38.51 22.22 -24.61
N THR A 3 -39.43 22.39 -23.66
CA THR A 3 -39.12 22.29 -22.21
C THR A 3 -38.87 20.85 -21.74
N PHE A 4 -39.59 19.86 -22.29
CA PHE A 4 -39.37 18.45 -21.95
C PHE A 4 -38.05 17.93 -22.53
N ASP A 5 -37.69 18.36 -23.75
CA ASP A 5 -36.40 18.03 -24.36
C ASP A 5 -35.23 18.64 -23.57
N THR A 6 -35.38 19.88 -23.11
CA THR A 6 -34.39 20.56 -22.26
C THR A 6 -34.22 19.85 -20.92
N LEU A 7 -35.33 19.43 -20.28
CA LEU A 7 -35.29 18.67 -19.03
C LEU A 7 -34.61 17.31 -19.20
N GLY A 8 -34.90 16.60 -20.28
CA GLY A 8 -34.25 15.32 -20.59
C GLY A 8 -32.75 15.48 -20.84
N TYR A 9 -32.35 16.54 -21.55
CA TYR A 9 -30.95 16.86 -21.79
C TYR A 9 -30.19 17.15 -20.49
N VAL A 10 -30.74 18.00 -19.62
CA VAL A 10 -30.14 18.31 -18.32
C VAL A 10 -30.06 17.07 -17.45
N PHE A 11 -31.11 16.25 -17.42
CA PHE A 11 -31.11 15.00 -16.67
C PHE A 11 -30.03 14.02 -17.14
N ASN A 12 -29.87 13.86 -18.46
CA ASN A 12 -28.82 13.02 -19.03
C ASN A 12 -27.41 13.51 -18.63
N TRP A 13 -27.16 14.82 -18.69
CA TRP A 13 -25.89 15.40 -18.25
C TRP A 13 -25.62 15.18 -16.76
N LEU A 14 -26.64 15.31 -15.91
CA LEU A 14 -26.50 15.03 -14.47
C LEU A 14 -26.12 13.57 -14.21
N LEU A 15 -26.75 12.63 -14.92
CA LEU A 15 -26.41 11.21 -14.82
C LEU A 15 -24.97 10.96 -15.31
N LEU A 16 -24.58 11.55 -16.43
CA LEU A 16 -23.23 11.40 -16.99
C LEU A 16 -22.16 11.93 -16.03
N ILE A 17 -22.38 13.10 -15.43
CA ILE A 17 -21.45 13.68 -14.45
C ILE A 17 -21.40 12.83 -13.18
N PHE A 18 -22.55 12.35 -12.71
CA PHE A 18 -22.62 11.52 -11.51
C PHE A 18 -21.88 10.19 -11.72
N PHE A 19 -22.29 9.39 -12.70
CA PHE A 19 -21.67 8.08 -12.97
C PHE A 19 -20.23 8.21 -13.47
N GLY A 20 -19.96 9.15 -14.36
CA GLY A 20 -18.62 9.43 -14.86
C GLY A 20 -17.69 9.91 -13.75
N GLY A 21 -18.17 10.79 -12.86
CA GLY A 21 -17.42 11.27 -11.71
C GLY A 21 -17.10 10.14 -10.72
N GLN A 22 -18.07 9.28 -10.40
CA GLN A 22 -17.83 8.11 -9.56
C GLN A 22 -16.80 7.15 -10.17
N ALA A 23 -16.86 6.91 -11.48
CA ALA A 23 -15.89 6.07 -12.18
C ALA A 23 -14.48 6.66 -12.13
N VAL A 24 -14.32 7.97 -12.34
CA VAL A 24 -13.03 8.66 -12.25
C VAL A 24 -12.47 8.62 -10.82
N ILE A 25 -13.30 8.88 -9.81
CA ILE A 25 -12.90 8.77 -8.40
C ILE A 25 -12.45 7.36 -8.08
N PHE A 26 -13.22 6.35 -8.50
CA PHE A 26 -12.89 4.95 -8.26
C PHE A 26 -11.54 4.57 -8.89
N VAL A 27 -11.32 4.92 -10.16
CA VAL A 27 -10.04 4.69 -10.83
C VAL A 27 -8.90 5.41 -10.12
N GLY A 28 -9.13 6.66 -9.68
CA GLY A 28 -8.15 7.42 -8.91
C GLY A 28 -7.78 6.75 -7.58
N LEU A 29 -8.77 6.24 -6.84
CA LEU A 29 -8.54 5.50 -5.59
C LEU A 29 -7.77 4.19 -5.81
N VAL A 30 -8.13 3.43 -6.85
CA VAL A 30 -7.41 2.19 -7.19
C VAL A 30 -5.97 2.49 -7.60
N LEU A 31 -5.74 3.52 -8.43
CA LEU A 31 -4.41 3.91 -8.84
C LEU A 31 -3.57 4.41 -7.64
N TRP A 32 -4.20 5.17 -6.74
CA TRP A 32 -3.58 5.62 -5.50
C TRP A 32 -3.15 4.44 -4.63
N MET A 33 -4.03 3.44 -4.44
CA MET A 33 -3.73 2.22 -3.70
C MET A 33 -2.56 1.43 -4.32
N VAL A 34 -2.56 1.27 -5.65
CA VAL A 34 -1.45 0.60 -6.36
C VAL A 34 -0.13 1.38 -6.21
N TRP A 35 -0.19 2.72 -6.25
CA TRP A 35 0.98 3.57 -6.05
C TRP A 35 1.53 3.44 -4.61
N THR A 36 0.65 3.54 -3.61
CA THR A 36 1.04 3.43 -2.20
C THR A 36 1.61 2.06 -1.90
N ASP A 37 0.96 0.99 -2.36
CA ASP A 37 1.27 -0.38 -1.92
C ASP A 37 2.36 -1.03 -2.79
N GLY A 38 2.45 -0.65 -4.07
CA GLY A 38 3.33 -1.29 -5.04
C GLY A 38 4.62 -0.51 -5.32
N ILE A 39 4.52 0.82 -5.45
CA ILE A 39 5.62 1.66 -5.95
C ILE A 39 6.40 2.28 -4.80
N LYS A 40 5.72 2.89 -3.83
CA LYS A 40 6.36 3.52 -2.65
C LYS A 40 7.30 2.58 -1.88
N PRO A 41 6.98 1.29 -1.63
CA PRO A 41 7.86 0.38 -0.89
C PRO A 41 9.08 -0.06 -1.69
N ARG A 42 8.98 -0.02 -3.02
CA ARG A 42 10.09 -0.36 -3.91
C ARG A 42 11.12 0.75 -4.00
N LEU A 43 10.72 1.99 -3.69
CA LEU A 43 11.61 3.14 -3.59
C LEU A 43 12.38 3.19 -2.27
N ILE A 44 12.01 2.37 -1.27
CA ILE A 44 12.79 2.26 -0.03
C ILE A 44 14.12 1.56 -0.36
N PRO A 45 15.27 2.23 -0.14
CA PRO A 45 16.59 1.68 -0.41
C PRO A 45 16.81 0.36 0.35
N VAL A 46 17.48 -0.59 -0.31
CA VAL A 46 17.85 -1.88 0.31
C VAL A 46 18.79 -1.66 1.50
N ASP A 47 19.59 -0.60 1.47
CA ASP A 47 20.51 -0.23 2.55
C ASP A 47 19.78 0.20 3.83
N ASP A 48 18.62 0.85 3.71
CA ASP A 48 17.78 1.17 4.88
C ASP A 48 17.19 -0.09 5.50
N ILE A 49 16.73 -1.03 4.66
CA ILE A 49 16.24 -2.34 5.13
C ILE A 49 17.36 -3.12 5.83
N ALA A 50 18.57 -3.03 5.29
CA ALA A 50 19.75 -3.66 5.85
C ALA A 50 20.10 -3.06 7.23
N SER A 51 20.10 -1.73 7.38
CA SER A 51 20.39 -1.08 8.66
C SER A 51 19.33 -1.41 9.73
N VAL A 52 18.06 -1.41 9.35
CA VAL A 52 16.95 -1.77 10.25
C VAL A 52 17.03 -3.22 10.69
N ALA A 53 17.37 -4.15 9.78
CA ALA A 53 17.58 -5.53 10.13
C ALA A 53 18.79 -5.72 11.08
N ASP A 54 19.85 -4.94 10.91
CA ASP A 54 21.00 -4.97 11.85
C ASP A 54 20.65 -4.39 13.22
N ASP A 55 19.85 -3.31 13.27
CA ASP A 55 19.35 -2.74 14.53
C ASP A 55 18.45 -3.73 15.29
N ILE A 56 17.58 -4.45 14.57
CA ILE A 56 16.72 -5.48 15.18
C ILE A 56 17.56 -6.63 15.74
N ILE A 57 18.56 -7.12 15.01
CA ILE A 57 19.48 -8.17 15.49
C ILE A 57 20.29 -7.71 16.70
N ALA A 58 20.68 -6.44 16.75
CA ALA A 58 21.47 -5.90 17.85
C ALA A 58 20.65 -5.64 19.12
N ARG A 59 19.38 -5.25 18.98
CA ARG A 59 18.56 -4.74 20.08
C ARG A 59 17.62 -5.77 20.70
N TYR A 60 17.31 -6.86 19.98
CA TYR A 60 16.33 -7.85 20.43
C TYR A 60 16.94 -9.24 20.63
N PRO A 61 16.58 -9.96 21.71
CA PRO A 61 17.07 -11.31 21.98
C PRO A 61 16.51 -12.35 20.99
N ASP A 62 15.32 -12.12 20.43
CA ASP A 62 14.75 -12.90 19.32
C ASP A 62 14.38 -11.97 18.15
N PRO A 63 15.31 -11.74 17.21
CA PRO A 63 15.11 -10.80 16.12
C PRO A 63 14.16 -11.31 15.02
N GLU A 64 13.94 -12.62 14.89
CA GLU A 64 12.96 -13.13 13.93
C GLU A 64 11.53 -12.94 14.42
N LEU A 65 11.28 -13.22 15.71
CA LEU A 65 9.96 -13.03 16.31
C LEU A 65 9.52 -11.56 16.26
N GLU A 66 10.44 -10.65 16.55
CA GLU A 66 10.17 -9.21 16.53
C GLU A 66 9.88 -8.70 15.11
N ALA A 67 10.61 -9.18 14.09
CA ALA A 67 10.34 -8.85 12.70
C ALA A 67 8.98 -9.44 12.22
N PHE A 68 8.60 -10.62 12.72
CA PHE A 68 7.31 -11.23 12.45
C PHE A 68 6.15 -10.45 13.08
N ALA A 69 6.27 -10.05 14.34
CA ALA A 69 5.25 -9.27 15.04
C ALA A 69 4.97 -7.92 14.36
N ARG A 70 6.00 -7.27 13.82
CA ARG A 70 5.84 -6.03 13.04
C ARG A 70 5.20 -6.27 11.67
N HIS A 71 5.54 -7.37 11.00
CA HIS A 71 4.87 -7.76 9.76
C HIS A 71 3.38 -8.06 9.99
N GLU A 72 3.05 -8.74 11.08
CA GLU A 72 1.67 -9.05 11.46
C GLU A 72 0.87 -7.79 11.80
N ARG A 73 1.50 -6.79 12.45
CA ARG A 73 0.85 -5.49 12.67
C ARG A 73 0.51 -4.78 11.35
N ALA A 74 1.44 -4.77 10.39
CA ALA A 74 1.18 -4.24 9.05
C ALA A 74 0.08 -5.02 8.29
N TRP A 75 -0.10 -6.31 8.60
CA TRP A 75 -1.22 -7.09 8.10
C TRP A 75 -2.56 -6.61 8.69
N TYR A 76 -2.63 -6.40 10.01
CA TYR A 76 -3.82 -5.86 10.66
C TYR A 76 -4.21 -4.47 10.16
N ASP A 77 -3.23 -3.62 9.87
CA ASP A 77 -3.47 -2.27 9.33
C ASP A 77 -3.82 -2.27 7.82
N SER A 78 -3.84 -3.44 7.19
CA SER A 78 -4.10 -3.61 5.74
C SER A 78 -3.16 -2.76 4.86
N ASP A 79 -1.97 -2.42 5.37
CA ASP A 79 -0.99 -1.63 4.65
C ASP A 79 -0.10 -2.58 3.83
N GLY A 80 -0.46 -2.78 2.55
CA GLY A 80 0.27 -3.65 1.64
C GLY A 80 1.72 -3.21 1.39
N ALA A 81 1.96 -1.91 1.53
CA ALA A 81 3.29 -1.32 1.42
C ALA A 81 4.18 -1.75 2.59
N GLU A 82 3.66 -1.58 3.79
CA GLU A 82 4.35 -1.90 5.02
C GLU A 82 4.52 -3.42 5.17
N GLN A 83 3.55 -4.23 4.70
CA GLN A 83 3.69 -5.68 4.60
C GLN A 83 4.88 -6.09 3.72
N THR A 84 5.00 -5.51 2.52
CA THR A 84 6.10 -5.82 1.59
C THR A 84 7.45 -5.40 2.18
N TYR A 85 7.48 -4.25 2.87
CA TYR A 85 8.66 -3.77 3.58
C TYR A 85 9.10 -4.76 4.67
N TRP A 86 8.21 -5.13 5.59
CA TRP A 86 8.54 -6.06 6.68
C TRP A 86 8.87 -7.47 6.19
N TYR A 87 8.29 -7.92 5.07
CA TYR A 87 8.69 -9.17 4.43
C TYR A 87 10.16 -9.14 3.99
N ARG A 88 10.62 -8.02 3.41
CA ARG A 88 12.03 -7.84 3.02
C ARG A 88 12.96 -7.77 4.23
N VAL A 89 12.57 -7.03 5.28
CA VAL A 89 13.31 -6.95 6.55
C VAL A 89 13.47 -8.34 7.16
N ARG A 90 12.38 -9.11 7.29
CA ARG A 90 12.41 -10.49 7.80
C ARG A 90 13.33 -11.39 6.97
N LYS A 91 13.30 -11.27 5.64
CA LYS A 91 14.20 -12.03 4.75
C LYS A 91 15.66 -11.65 4.95
N ALA A 92 15.97 -10.37 5.19
CA ALA A 92 17.32 -9.90 5.47
C ALA A 92 17.83 -10.39 6.84
N VAL A 93 17.00 -10.29 7.89
CA VAL A 93 17.31 -10.83 9.23
C VAL A 93 17.63 -12.32 9.16
N ARG A 94 16.75 -13.13 8.54
CA ARG A 94 16.96 -14.57 8.41
C ARG A 94 18.25 -14.92 7.68
N ARG A 95 18.56 -14.26 6.56
CA ARG A 95 19.83 -14.50 5.84
C ARG A 95 21.07 -14.22 6.71
N ARG A 96 21.00 -13.22 7.59
CA ARG A 96 22.11 -12.87 8.48
C ARG A 96 22.24 -13.81 9.68
N LEU A 97 21.13 -14.42 10.11
CA LEU A 97 21.15 -15.47 11.13
C LEU A 97 21.63 -16.80 10.57
N GLU A 98 21.22 -17.17 9.35
CA GLU A 98 21.69 -18.39 8.66
C GLU A 98 23.16 -18.30 8.22
N GLY A 99 23.67 -17.09 7.99
CA GLY A 99 25.07 -16.83 7.62
C GLY A 99 26.03 -16.56 8.79
N ARG A 100 25.53 -16.62 10.04
CA ARG A 100 26.32 -16.51 11.27
C ARG A 100 26.69 -17.88 11.80
#